data_AF-A0A060Z6U6-F1
#
_entry.id   AF-A0A060Z6U6-F1
#
_cell.length_a   1.000
_cell.length_b   1.000
_cell.length_c   1.000
_cell.angle_alpha   90.00
_cell.angle_beta   90.00
_cell.angle_gamma   90.00
#
_symmetry.space_group_name_H-M   'P 1'
#
loop_
_entity.id
_entity.type
_entity.pdbx_description
1 polymer ?
#
loop_
_entity_poly.entity_id
_entity_poly.type
_entity_poly.pdbx_seq_one_letter_code
_entity_poly.pdbx_strand_id
1 'polypeptide(L)'
;MLAGFTPFANGPEDTPDEILSRIGSGHFTLTGGNWDAVSEAAKDLVSKMLHVDPHQRLTAMQVLKHPWIVQRDKLSSSQLQHQDAKLVKGAMAATYSALKSSQPTPELKPIESSFLAQRRVKKLPSTSL
;
A
#
# COMPACT_ATOMS: atom_id res chain seq x y z
N MET A 1 10.49 11.14 -5.54
CA MET A 1 11.89 11.63 -5.38
C MET A 1 12.80 11.06 -6.45
N LEU A 2 13.08 9.74 -6.44
CA LEU A 2 13.97 9.10 -7.42
C LEU A 2 13.27 8.82 -8.77
N ALA A 3 12.18 8.05 -8.76
CA ALA A 3 11.47 7.66 -9.98
C ALA A 3 10.73 8.82 -10.68
N GLY A 4 10.37 9.87 -9.95
CA GLY A 4 9.52 10.95 -10.46
C GLY A 4 8.02 10.74 -10.27
N PHE A 5 7.60 9.55 -9.84
CA PHE A 5 6.20 9.13 -9.62
C PHE A 5 6.09 8.22 -8.38
N THR A 6 4.87 7.79 -8.03
CA THR A 6 4.59 6.91 -6.89
C THR A 6 4.70 5.43 -7.25
N PRO A 7 5.21 4.56 -6.35
CA PRO A 7 5.54 3.16 -6.71
C PRO A 7 4.34 2.24 -6.96
N PHE A 8 3.16 2.54 -6.41
CA PHE A 8 2.00 1.63 -6.44
C PHE A 8 0.73 2.23 -7.07
N ALA A 9 0.72 3.53 -7.32
CA ALA A 9 -0.38 4.23 -8.00
C ALA A 9 0.18 5.01 -9.19
N ASN A 10 -0.50 4.94 -10.33
CA ASN A 10 -0.18 5.66 -11.55
C ASN A 10 -0.81 7.06 -11.57
N GLY A 11 -1.90 7.26 -10.84
CA GLY A 11 -2.66 8.51 -10.80
C GLY A 11 -3.75 8.49 -9.73
N PRO A 12 -4.53 9.59 -9.62
CA PRO A 12 -5.68 9.68 -8.72
C PRO A 12 -6.86 8.78 -9.12
N GLU A 13 -6.91 8.34 -10.37
CA GLU A 13 -7.99 7.52 -10.93
C GLU A 13 -7.84 6.02 -10.62
N ASP A 14 -6.69 5.60 -10.07
CA ASP A 14 -6.44 4.19 -9.75
C ASP A 14 -7.39 3.71 -8.63
N THR A 15 -7.94 2.52 -8.81
CA THR A 15 -8.86 1.93 -7.83
C THR A 15 -8.12 1.42 -6.59
N PRO A 16 -8.77 1.43 -5.41
CA PRO A 16 -8.15 0.88 -4.20
C PRO A 16 -7.69 -0.56 -4.34
N ASP A 17 -8.46 -1.41 -5.03
CA ASP A 17 -8.14 -2.83 -5.23
C ASP A 17 -6.89 -3.02 -6.09
N GLU A 18 -6.73 -2.23 -7.15
CA GLU A 18 -5.52 -2.26 -7.98
C GLU A 18 -4.27 -1.84 -7.20
N ILE A 19 -4.39 -0.75 -6.44
CA ILE A 19 -3.29 -0.25 -5.61
C ILE A 19 -2.90 -1.30 -4.57
N LEU A 20 -3.86 -1.87 -3.85
CA LEU A 20 -3.62 -2.89 -2.83
C LEU A 20 -3.02 -4.17 -3.43
N SER A 21 -3.45 -4.57 -4.62
CA SER A 21 -2.86 -5.69 -5.36
C SER A 21 -1.38 -5.46 -5.69
N ARG A 22 -1.03 -4.24 -6.15
CA ARG A 22 0.38 -3.88 -6.42
C ARG A 22 1.21 -3.82 -5.14
N ILE A 23 0.66 -3.28 -4.05
CA ILE A 23 1.33 -3.29 -2.74
C ILE A 23 1.55 -4.72 -2.23
N GLY A 24 0.52 -5.57 -2.30
CA GLY A 24 0.55 -6.95 -1.82
C GLY A 24 1.50 -7.84 -2.61
N SER A 25 1.62 -7.62 -3.92
CA SER A 25 2.61 -8.32 -4.76
C SER A 25 4.05 -7.82 -4.57
N GLY A 26 4.24 -6.63 -4.01
CA GLY A 26 5.56 -6.03 -3.81
C GLY A 26 6.27 -5.63 -5.10
N HIS A 27 5.56 -5.64 -6.23
CA HIS A 27 6.18 -5.37 -7.52
C HIS A 27 6.13 -3.87 -7.81
N PHE A 28 7.30 -3.26 -7.94
CA PHE A 28 7.48 -1.89 -8.42
C PHE A 28 8.72 -1.83 -9.32
N THR A 29 8.68 -0.92 -10.29
CA THR A 29 9.71 -0.84 -11.32
C THR A 29 10.93 -0.05 -10.83
N LEU A 30 12.11 -0.68 -10.85
CA LEU A 30 13.42 -0.07 -10.58
C LEU A 30 14.29 0.04 -11.85
N THR A 31 13.64 0.08 -13.01
CA THR A 31 14.25 0.16 -14.34
C THR A 31 13.56 1.23 -15.18
N GLY A 32 14.27 1.80 -16.16
CA GLY A 32 13.72 2.79 -17.07
C GLY A 32 13.65 4.21 -16.51
N GLY A 33 13.72 5.18 -17.41
CA GLY A 33 13.63 6.60 -17.07
C GLY A 33 14.76 7.02 -16.13
N ASN A 34 14.42 7.62 -14.99
CA ASN A 34 15.43 8.01 -14.00
C ASN A 34 16.20 6.82 -13.45
N TRP A 35 15.61 5.62 -13.39
CA TRP A 35 16.27 4.46 -12.79
C TRP A 35 17.50 3.97 -13.55
N ASP A 36 17.63 4.35 -14.82
CA ASP A 36 18.82 4.03 -15.62
C ASP A 36 20.04 4.87 -15.19
N ALA A 37 19.80 6.06 -14.62
CA ALA A 37 20.84 6.95 -14.09
C ALA A 37 20.99 6.87 -12.55
N VAL A 38 20.02 6.29 -11.85
CA VAL A 38 20.04 6.15 -10.40
C VAL A 38 21.00 5.02 -10.00
N SER A 39 21.88 5.31 -9.04
CA SER A 39 22.87 4.36 -8.51
C SER A 39 22.25 3.08 -7.96
N GLU A 40 22.94 1.95 -8.11
CA GLU A 40 22.53 0.65 -7.55
C GLU A 40 22.32 0.69 -6.03
N ALA A 41 23.12 1.45 -5.30
CA ALA A 41 22.95 1.64 -3.85
C ALA A 41 21.59 2.29 -3.49
N ALA A 42 21.04 3.14 -4.36
CA ALA A 42 19.72 3.73 -4.15
C ALA A 42 18.60 2.71 -4.41
N LYS A 43 18.75 1.91 -5.48
CA LYS A 43 17.81 0.84 -5.83
C LYS A 43 17.75 -0.20 -4.70
N ASP A 44 18.90 -0.60 -4.16
CA ASP A 44 19.01 -1.53 -3.03
C ASP A 44 18.37 -0.97 -1.75
N LEU A 45 18.54 0.33 -1.46
CA LEU A 45 17.85 0.94 -0.31
C LEU A 45 16.33 0.90 -0.48
N VAL A 46 15.82 1.31 -1.66
CA VAL A 46 14.39 1.35 -1.93
C VAL A 46 13.78 -0.05 -1.89
N SER A 47 14.48 -1.06 -2.44
CA SER A 47 14.01 -2.45 -2.41
C SER A 47 13.84 -2.99 -0.99
N LYS A 48 14.79 -2.69 -0.11
CA LYS A 48 14.72 -3.12 1.29
C LYS A 48 13.74 -2.29 2.14
N MET A 49 13.47 -1.02 1.77
CA MET A 49 12.48 -0.19 2.47
C MET A 49 11.04 -0.51 2.07
N LEU A 50 10.82 -0.87 0.81
CA LEU A 50 9.49 -1.24 0.27
C LEU A 50 9.26 -2.75 0.24
N HIS A 51 10.05 -3.52 1.00
CA HIS A 51 9.90 -4.96 1.09
C HIS A 51 8.52 -5.33 1.66
N VAL A 52 7.86 -6.31 1.03
CA VAL A 52 6.50 -6.77 1.40
C VAL A 52 6.50 -7.34 2.81
N ASP A 53 7.44 -8.24 3.09
CA ASP A 53 7.66 -8.80 4.41
C ASP A 53 8.26 -7.73 5.35
N PRO A 54 7.56 -7.32 6.43
CA PRO A 54 8.07 -6.35 7.39
C PRO A 54 9.32 -6.83 8.15
N HIS A 55 9.55 -8.14 8.28
CA HIS A 55 10.74 -8.68 8.97
C HIS A 55 12.02 -8.49 8.16
N GLN A 56 11.91 -8.39 6.84
CA GLN A 56 13.02 -8.09 5.93
C GLN A 56 13.17 -6.58 5.68
N ARG A 57 12.18 -5.78 6.10
CA ARG A 57 12.18 -4.33 5.92
C ARG A 57 13.18 -3.66 6.85
N LEU A 58 13.98 -2.75 6.30
CA LEU A 58 14.95 -2.02 7.11
C LEU A 58 14.25 -1.15 8.17
N THR A 59 14.79 -1.22 9.38
CA THR A 59 14.51 -0.25 10.44
C THR A 59 15.11 1.10 10.11
N ALA A 60 14.61 2.17 10.72
CA ALA A 60 15.16 3.52 10.56
C ALA A 60 16.66 3.58 10.86
N MET A 61 17.13 2.85 11.89
CA MET A 61 18.55 2.79 12.25
C MET A 61 19.40 2.15 11.13
N GLN A 62 18.90 1.10 10.48
CA GLN A 62 19.60 0.46 9.36
C GLN A 62 19.61 1.35 8.12
N VAL A 63 18.52 2.08 7.84
CA VAL A 63 18.46 3.06 6.75
C VAL A 63 19.53 4.14 6.91
N LEU A 64 19.68 4.69 8.12
CA LEU A 64 20.70 5.73 8.40
C LEU A 64 22.14 5.23 8.20
N LYS A 65 22.37 3.92 8.35
CA LYS A 65 23.68 3.28 8.14
C LYS A 65 23.90 2.82 6.70
N HIS A 66 22.89 2.94 5.83
CA HIS A 66 22.98 2.45 4.47
C HIS A 66 24.04 3.24 3.66
N PRO A 67 24.84 2.60 2.80
CA PRO A 67 25.87 3.29 1.99
C PRO A 67 25.33 4.48 1.21
N TRP A 68 24.11 4.37 0.67
CA TRP A 68 23.47 5.46 -0.06
C TRP A 68 23.20 6.72 0.79
N ILE A 69 22.94 6.56 2.10
CA ILE A 69 22.73 7.67 3.04
C ILE A 69 24.06 8.18 3.59
N VAL A 70 24.96 7.27 3.98
CA VAL A 70 26.24 7.62 4.61
C VAL A 70 27.19 8.29 3.61
N GLN A 71 27.22 7.82 2.36
CA GLN A 71 28.14 8.30 1.32
C GLN A 71 27.47 9.35 0.43
N ARG A 72 26.69 10.27 1.03
CA ARG A 72 25.95 11.30 0.30
C ARG A 72 26.83 12.16 -0.62
N ASP A 73 28.09 12.38 -0.22
CA ASP A 73 29.04 13.24 -0.94
C ASP A 73 29.52 12.60 -2.26
N LYS A 74 29.26 11.30 -2.45
CA LYS A 74 29.57 10.54 -3.67
C LYS A 74 28.37 10.37 -4.59
N LEU A 75 27.21 10.93 -4.22
CA LEU A 75 26.00 10.80 -5.03
C LEU A 75 26.06 11.73 -6.25
N SER A 76 25.46 11.28 -7.34
CA SER A 76 25.35 12.09 -8.55
C SER A 76 24.48 13.34 -8.29
N SER A 77 24.91 14.49 -8.79
CA SER A 77 24.15 15.75 -8.78
C SER A 77 23.24 15.91 -10.01
N SER A 78 23.02 14.85 -10.78
CA SER A 78 22.15 14.87 -11.97
C SER A 78 20.72 15.26 -11.60
N GLN A 79 20.12 16.15 -12.40
CA GLN A 79 18.70 16.46 -12.26
C GLN A 79 17.85 15.28 -12.74
N LEU A 80 16.98 14.81 -11.85
CA LEU A 80 16.01 13.75 -12.14
C LEU A 80 14.73 14.36 -12.71
N GLN A 81 14.04 13.61 -13.57
CA GLN A 81 12.74 14.02 -14.11
C GLN A 81 11.62 13.72 -13.10
N HIS A 82 10.57 14.55 -13.07
CA HIS A 82 9.41 14.33 -12.21
C HIS A 82 8.13 14.51 -13.02
N GLN A 83 7.12 13.70 -12.70
CA GLN A 83 5.77 13.93 -13.20
C GLN A 83 5.16 15.19 -12.58
N ASP A 84 4.04 15.64 -13.15
CA ASP A 84 3.30 16.79 -12.62
C ASP A 84 2.98 16.61 -11.13
N ALA A 85 3.24 17.66 -10.35
CA ALA A 85 3.11 17.61 -8.90
C ALA A 85 1.67 17.36 -8.43
N LYS A 86 0.65 17.76 -9.21
CA LYS A 86 -0.76 17.48 -8.88
C LYS A 86 -1.05 16.00 -9.05
N LEU A 87 -0.56 15.39 -10.12
CA LEU A 87 -0.74 13.96 -10.39
C LEU A 87 -0.09 13.10 -9.30
N VAL A 88 1.17 13.41 -8.94
CA VAL A 88 1.90 12.70 -7.87
C VAL A 88 1.19 12.84 -6.52
N LYS A 89 0.66 14.03 -6.20
CA LYS A 89 -0.12 14.24 -4.98
C LYS A 89 -1.42 13.43 -4.97
N GLY A 90 -2.13 13.40 -6.09
CA GLY A 90 -3.35 12.61 -6.26
C GLY A 90 -3.10 11.11 -6.10
N ALA A 91 -2.10 10.58 -6.79
CA ALA A 91 -1.70 9.18 -6.69
C ALA A 91 -1.29 8.79 -5.26
N MET A 92 -0.56 9.67 -4.56
CA MET A 92 -0.19 9.46 -3.16
C MET A 92 -1.42 9.44 -2.24
N ALA A 93 -2.37 10.36 -2.44
CA ALA A 93 -3.60 10.41 -1.66
C ALA A 93 -4.45 9.15 -1.87
N ALA A 94 -4.61 8.70 -3.13
CA ALA A 94 -5.28 7.45 -3.47
C ALA A 94 -4.61 6.24 -2.78
N THR A 95 -3.27 6.19 -2.79
CA THR A 95 -2.51 5.11 -2.14
C THR A 95 -2.80 5.01 -0.64
N TYR A 96 -2.72 6.12 0.08
CA TYR A 96 -3.01 6.12 1.51
C TYR A 96 -4.49 5.92 1.84
N SER A 97 -5.38 6.37 0.96
CA SER A 97 -6.82 6.10 1.09
C SER A 97 -7.10 4.60 1.00
N ALA A 98 -6.53 3.92 0.01
CA ALA A 98 -6.67 2.47 -0.18
C ALA A 98 -6.09 1.68 1.01
N LEU A 99 -4.94 2.10 1.56
CA LEU A 99 -4.35 1.45 2.73
C LEU A 99 -5.18 1.64 4.02
N LYS A 100 -5.88 2.76 4.16
CA LYS A 100 -6.71 3.06 5.34
C LYS A 100 -8.14 2.54 5.21
N SER A 101 -8.62 2.32 3.99
CA SER A 101 -9.98 1.85 3.77
C SER A 101 -10.13 0.42 4.26
N SER A 102 -10.86 0.24 5.36
CA SER A 102 -11.44 -1.04 5.74
C SER A 102 -12.86 -1.12 5.20
N GLN A 103 -13.29 -2.30 4.73
CA GLN A 103 -14.70 -2.50 4.46
C GLN A 103 -15.51 -2.25 5.74
N PRO A 104 -16.64 -1.53 5.66
CA PRO A 104 -17.49 -1.31 6.82
C PRO A 104 -17.91 -2.67 7.38
N THR A 105 -17.82 -2.81 8.71
CA THR A 105 -18.26 -4.03 9.39
C THR A 105 -19.73 -4.27 9.08
N PRO A 106 -20.14 -5.47 8.66
CA PRO A 106 -21.55 -5.74 8.40
C PRO A 106 -22.36 -5.53 9.67
N GLU A 107 -23.50 -4.85 9.55
CA GLU A 107 -24.42 -4.69 10.67
C GLU A 107 -25.05 -6.04 11.03
N LEU A 108 -25.20 -6.28 12.34
CA LEU A 108 -25.88 -7.47 12.82
C LEU A 108 -27.34 -7.45 12.36
N LYS A 109 -27.77 -8.55 11.77
CA LYS A 109 -29.18 -8.74 11.43
C LYS A 109 -29.98 -9.17 12.67
N PRO A 110 -31.30 -8.93 12.70
CA PRO A 110 -32.17 -9.42 13.76
C PRO A 110 -32.00 -10.93 14.00
N ILE A 111 -32.22 -11.39 15.24
CA ILE A 111 -31.99 -12.77 15.66
C ILE A 111 -32.77 -13.77 14.80
N GLU A 112 -33.95 -13.37 14.29
CA GLU A 112 -34.84 -14.12 13.42
C GLU A 112 -34.22 -14.45 12.05
N SER A 113 -33.18 -13.71 11.64
CA SER A 113 -32.41 -14.03 10.44
C SER A 113 -31.53 -15.28 10.61
N SER A 114 -31.31 -15.73 11.84
CA SER A 114 -30.60 -16.98 12.15
C SER A 114 -31.51 -18.19 11.93
N PHE A 115 -31.04 -19.17 11.13
CA PHE A 115 -31.72 -20.45 10.95
C PHE A 115 -32.00 -21.16 12.28
N LEU A 116 -31.13 -21.01 13.28
CA LEU A 116 -31.32 -21.60 14.61
C LEU A 116 -32.52 -20.95 15.32
N ALA A 117 -32.64 -19.63 15.28
CA ALA A 117 -33.75 -18.90 15.88
C ALA A 117 -35.09 -19.26 15.22
N GLN A 118 -35.12 -19.33 13.88
CA GLN A 118 -36.31 -19.75 13.12
C GLN A 118 -36.80 -21.14 13.53
N ARG A 119 -35.87 -22.08 13.76
CA ARG A 119 -36.20 -23.44 14.22
C ARG A 119 -36.74 -23.47 15.65
N ARG A 120 -36.29 -22.56 16.52
CA ARG A 120 -36.80 -22.45 17.89
C ARG A 120 -38.20 -21.87 17.91
N VAL A 121 -38.46 -20.79 17.15
CA VAL A 121 -39.78 -20.15 17.04
C VAL A 121 -40.82 -21.13 16.50
N LYS A 122 -40.49 -21.90 15.45
CA LYS A 122 -41.38 -22.93 14.89
C LYS A 122 -41.69 -24.11 15.82
N LYS A 123 -40.93 -24.28 16.90
CA LYS A 123 -41.11 -25.36 17.88
C LYS A 123 -41.84 -24.94 19.15
N LEU A 124 -42.20 -23.66 19.32
CA LEU A 124 -43.08 -23.26 20.43
C LEU A 124 -44.49 -23.79 20.17
N PRO A 125 -45.05 -24.69 21.00
CA PRO A 125 -46.46 -24.98 20.96
C PRO A 125 -47.22 -23.71 21.35
N SER A 126 -48.20 -23.34 20.52
CA SER A 126 -49.13 -22.23 20.81
C SER A 126 -49.87 -22.53 22.12
N THR A 127 -49.39 -21.99 23.23
CA THR A 127 -50.12 -21.98 24.50
C THR A 127 -50.88 -20.67 24.53
N SER A 128 -52.04 -20.67 23.87
CA SER A 128 -53.05 -19.62 24.06
C SER A 128 -53.79 -19.94 25.35
N LEU A 129 -53.73 -19.01 26.31
CA LEU A 129 -54.72 -18.88 27.39
C LEU A 129 -55.92 -18.09 26.88
#